data_AF-A0A9N9JIZ5-F1
#
_entry.id   AF-A0A9N9JIZ5-F1
#
_cell.length_a   1.000
_cell.length_b   1.000
_cell.length_c   1.000
_cell.angle_alpha   90.00
_cell.angle_beta   90.00
_cell.angle_gamma   90.00
#
_symmetry.space_group_name_H-M   'P 1'
#
loop_
_entity.id
_entity.type
_entity.pdbx_description
1 polymer ?
#
loop_
_entity_poly.entity_id
_entity_poly.type
_entity_poly.pdbx_seq_one_letter_code
_entity_poly.pdbx_strand_id
1 'polypeptide(L)'
;EVIYLSGNKEHFDLVTAKRGKQSGKDYLVLRVADLIKMAFIASTAVVGEMRLEGLTVLRDVIEKFAATPDPDFEEAALLEQYQAQIGAALTPAFTAESSPEILSAAVRVCAVFVGSGIVKELYRMGRILKLLTTALENCR
;
A
#
# COMPACT_ATOMS: atom_id res chain seq x y z
N GLU A 1 -4.81 -2.62 -12.58
CA GLU A 1 -4.47 -1.81 -13.77
C GLU A 1 -5.70 -1.26 -14.54
N VAL A 2 -6.68 -2.09 -14.91
CA VAL A 2 -7.83 -1.70 -15.77
C VAL A 2 -8.60 -0.44 -15.31
N ILE A 3 -8.90 -0.31 -14.01
CA ILE A 3 -9.67 0.85 -13.51
C ILE A 3 -8.85 2.15 -13.58
N TYR A 4 -7.55 2.09 -13.30
CA TYR A 4 -6.68 3.27 -13.38
C TYR A 4 -6.58 3.78 -14.83
N LEU A 5 -6.46 2.87 -15.80
CA LEU A 5 -6.38 3.20 -17.22
C LEU A 5 -7.71 3.72 -17.80
N SER A 6 -8.84 3.43 -17.15
CA SER A 6 -10.15 3.93 -17.59
C SER A 6 -10.28 5.47 -17.51
N GLY A 7 -9.39 6.14 -16.76
CA GLY A 7 -9.45 7.58 -16.53
C GLY A 7 -10.60 8.04 -15.64
N ASN A 8 -11.39 7.10 -15.08
CA ASN A 8 -12.50 7.43 -14.21
C ASN A 8 -12.00 7.91 -12.83
N LYS A 9 -11.91 9.23 -12.69
CA LYS A 9 -11.44 9.92 -11.47
C LYS A 9 -12.30 9.65 -10.24
N GLU A 10 -13.57 9.24 -10.42
CA GLU A 10 -14.46 8.91 -9.30
C GLU A 10 -13.92 7.75 -8.44
N HIS A 11 -13.07 6.87 -9.00
CA HIS A 11 -12.41 5.81 -8.23
C HIS A 11 -11.33 6.29 -7.27
N PHE A 12 -10.95 7.58 -7.32
CA PHE A 12 -9.84 8.18 -6.55
C PHE A 12 -10.26 9.46 -5.81
N ASP A 13 -11.53 9.85 -5.87
CA ASP A 13 -12.10 11.05 -5.24
C ASP A 13 -13.22 10.65 -4.28
N LEU A 14 -13.00 10.81 -2.97
CA LEU A 14 -13.96 10.38 -1.94
C LEU A 14 -15.27 11.17 -1.98
N VAL A 15 -15.23 12.45 -2.33
CA VAL A 15 -16.43 13.31 -2.33
C VAL A 15 -17.36 12.89 -3.45
N THR A 16 -16.80 12.69 -4.65
CA THR A 16 -17.54 12.29 -5.83
C THR A 16 -18.04 10.84 -5.69
N ALA A 17 -17.20 9.94 -5.18
CA ALA A 17 -17.59 8.56 -4.91
C ALA A 17 -18.73 8.45 -3.89
N LYS A 18 -18.70 9.21 -2.79
CA LYS A 18 -19.77 9.23 -1.77
C LYS A 18 -21.11 9.68 -2.38
N ARG A 19 -21.11 10.62 -3.33
CA ARG A 19 -22.32 11.03 -4.07
C ARG A 19 -22.82 9.93 -5.01
N GLY A 20 -21.93 9.34 -5.81
CA GLY A 20 -22.30 8.27 -6.74
C GLY A 20 -22.77 6.98 -6.06
N LYS A 21 -22.32 6.71 -4.83
CA LYS A 21 -22.77 5.56 -4.02
C LYS A 21 -24.27 5.57 -3.76
N GLN A 22 -24.89 6.75 -3.66
CA GLN A 22 -26.33 6.89 -3.49
C GLN A 22 -27.13 6.39 -4.69
N SER A 23 -26.49 6.29 -5.86
CA SER A 23 -27.06 5.74 -7.10
C SER A 23 -26.71 4.25 -7.32
N GLY A 24 -26.18 3.55 -6.30
CA GLY A 24 -25.86 2.12 -6.37
C GLY A 24 -24.54 1.78 -7.08
N LYS A 25 -23.72 2.79 -7.44
CA LYS A 25 -22.37 2.57 -7.97
C LYS A 25 -21.37 2.32 -6.84
N ASP A 26 -20.34 1.51 -7.12
CA ASP A 26 -19.24 1.25 -6.19
C ASP A 26 -17.93 1.81 -6.75
N TYR A 27 -17.06 2.28 -5.86
CA TYR A 27 -15.81 2.96 -6.22
C TYR A 27 -14.67 2.46 -5.35
N LEU A 28 -13.48 2.33 -5.93
CA LEU A 28 -12.33 1.74 -5.23
C LEU A 28 -11.92 2.57 -4.01
N VAL A 29 -12.01 3.91 -4.11
CA VAL A 29 -11.69 4.81 -3.00
C VAL A 29 -12.54 4.54 -1.75
N LEU A 30 -13.76 4.02 -1.91
CA LEU A 30 -14.64 3.65 -0.79
C LEU A 30 -14.25 2.31 -0.15
N ARG A 31 -13.34 1.57 -0.78
CA ARG A 31 -12.91 0.21 -0.42
C ARG A 31 -11.43 0.13 -0.10
N VAL A 32 -10.73 1.26 0.07
CA VAL A 32 -9.27 1.28 0.31
C VAL A 32 -8.89 0.42 1.52
N ALA A 33 -9.64 0.51 2.62
CA ALA A 33 -9.42 -0.35 3.79
C ALA A 33 -9.52 -1.85 3.46
N ASP A 34 -10.51 -2.24 2.65
CA ASP A 34 -10.69 -3.63 2.21
C ASP A 34 -9.55 -4.07 1.29
N LEU A 35 -9.12 -3.21 0.37
CA LEU A 35 -7.99 -3.47 -0.54
C LEU A 35 -6.69 -3.68 0.25
N ILE A 36 -6.41 -2.82 1.24
CA ILE A 36 -5.24 -2.96 2.12
C ILE A 36 -5.33 -4.25 2.92
N LYS A 37 -6.51 -4.58 3.46
CA LYS A 37 -6.71 -5.82 4.21
C LYS A 37 -6.51 -7.06 3.35
N MET A 38 -7.03 -7.07 2.12
CA MET A 38 -6.82 -8.18 1.18
C MET A 38 -5.35 -8.31 0.80
N ALA A 39 -4.67 -7.20 0.49
CA ALA A 39 -3.25 -7.18 0.18
C ALA A 39 -2.41 -7.69 1.36
N PHE A 40 -2.74 -7.28 2.59
CA PHE A 40 -2.12 -7.78 3.81
C PHE A 40 -2.25 -9.30 3.89
N ILE A 41 -3.48 -9.84 3.85
CA ILE A 41 -3.74 -11.28 4.00
C ILE A 41 -2.96 -12.09 2.95
N ALA A 42 -2.95 -11.62 1.70
CA ALA A 42 -2.20 -12.25 0.62
C ALA A 42 -0.68 -12.17 0.85
N SER A 43 -0.14 -10.99 1.22
CA SER A 43 1.30 -10.76 1.45
C SER A 43 1.88 -11.61 2.59
N THR A 44 1.02 -12.05 3.52
CA THR A 44 1.37 -12.90 4.66
C THR A 44 0.90 -14.35 4.51
N ALA A 45 0.45 -14.75 3.31
CA ALA A 45 0.02 -16.11 3.05
C ALA A 45 1.17 -17.12 3.15
N VAL A 46 0.84 -18.41 3.32
CA VAL A 46 1.84 -19.49 3.34
C VAL A 46 2.44 -19.73 1.95
N VAL A 47 1.66 -19.50 0.89
CA VAL A 47 2.07 -19.72 -0.50
C VAL A 47 2.84 -18.52 -1.03
N GLY A 48 4.09 -18.74 -1.48
CA GLY A 48 4.98 -17.66 -1.96
C GLY A 48 4.39 -16.82 -3.09
N GLU A 49 3.73 -17.43 -4.07
CA GLU A 49 3.08 -16.71 -5.18
C GLU A 49 1.97 -15.77 -4.68
N MET A 50 1.16 -16.21 -3.72
CA MET A 50 0.15 -15.35 -3.10
C MET A 50 0.79 -14.17 -2.36
N ARG A 51 1.94 -14.40 -1.72
CA ARG A 51 2.69 -13.32 -1.06
C ARG A 51 3.14 -12.26 -2.06
N LEU A 52 3.67 -12.68 -3.21
CA LEU A 52 4.09 -11.78 -4.28
C LEU A 52 2.92 -10.96 -4.82
N GLU A 53 1.79 -11.60 -5.10
CA GLU A 53 0.59 -10.88 -5.56
C GLU A 53 0.04 -9.92 -4.49
N GLY A 54 0.07 -10.30 -3.21
CA GLY A 54 -0.31 -9.41 -2.11
C GLY A 54 0.57 -8.17 -2.03
N LEU A 55 1.88 -8.32 -2.19
CA LEU A 55 2.84 -7.21 -2.25
C LEU A 55 2.60 -6.32 -3.48
N THR A 56 2.29 -6.91 -4.65
CA THR A 56 1.93 -6.18 -5.86
C THR A 56 0.67 -5.35 -5.67
N VAL A 57 -0.39 -5.92 -5.09
CA VAL A 57 -1.62 -5.18 -4.79
C VAL A 57 -1.36 -4.07 -3.77
N LEU A 58 -0.55 -4.34 -2.73
CA LEU A 58 -0.20 -3.32 -1.75
C LEU A 58 0.54 -2.14 -2.38
N ARG A 59 1.51 -2.41 -3.26
CA ARG A 59 2.20 -1.37 -4.05
C ARG A 59 1.19 -0.54 -4.85
N ASP A 60 0.32 -1.20 -5.61
CA ASP A 60 -0.66 -0.53 -6.46
C ASP A 60 -1.59 0.36 -5.64
N VAL A 61 -2.05 -0.10 -4.46
CA VAL A 61 -2.86 0.74 -3.57
C VAL A 61 -2.10 1.99 -3.17
N ILE A 62 -0.83 1.87 -2.78
CA ILE A 62 -0.03 3.03 -2.38
C ILE A 62 0.14 3.99 -3.58
N GLU A 63 0.60 3.50 -4.73
CA GLU A 63 0.84 4.34 -5.91
C GLU A 63 -0.43 5.06 -6.39
N LYS A 64 -1.58 4.37 -6.38
CA LYS A 64 -2.80 4.92 -6.96
C LYS A 64 -3.59 5.81 -6.00
N PHE A 65 -3.44 5.63 -4.69
CA PHE A 65 -4.19 6.38 -3.68
C PHE A 65 -3.34 7.35 -2.84
N ALA A 66 -2.02 7.41 -3.03
CA ALA A 66 -1.15 8.32 -2.27
C ALA A 66 -1.52 9.79 -2.40
N ALA A 67 -2.00 10.22 -3.57
CA ALA A 67 -2.43 11.58 -3.83
C ALA A 67 -3.92 11.84 -3.53
N THR A 68 -4.66 10.82 -3.07
CA THR A 68 -6.09 11.00 -2.73
C THR A 68 -6.19 11.79 -1.43
N PRO A 69 -6.85 12.96 -1.42
CA PRO A 69 -7.04 13.76 -0.21
C PRO A 69 -8.03 13.07 0.74
N ASP A 70 -7.85 13.30 2.05
CA ASP A 70 -8.84 12.94 3.04
C ASP A 70 -9.90 14.06 3.15
N PRO A 71 -11.19 13.80 2.85
CA PRO A 71 -12.24 14.82 2.92
C PRO A 71 -12.54 15.26 4.34
N ASP A 72 -12.17 14.46 5.34
CA ASP A 72 -12.37 14.78 6.75
C ASP A 72 -11.15 15.55 7.32
N PHE A 73 -10.03 15.62 6.59
CA PHE A 73 -8.79 16.30 6.96
C PHE A 73 -8.09 16.94 5.74
N GLU A 74 -8.35 18.23 5.47
CA GLU A 74 -7.87 18.95 4.27
C GLU A 74 -6.34 18.92 4.02
N GLU A 75 -5.52 18.77 5.07
CA GLU A 75 -4.05 18.72 4.99
C GLU A 75 -3.47 17.30 5.01
N ALA A 76 -4.32 16.27 5.00
CA ALA A 76 -3.89 14.87 5.07
C ALA A 76 -4.27 14.09 3.81
N ALA A 77 -3.36 13.22 3.37
CA ALA A 77 -3.68 12.21 2.38
C ALA A 77 -4.49 11.08 3.04
N LEU A 78 -5.44 10.51 2.28
CA LEU A 78 -6.29 9.40 2.73
C LEU A 78 -5.48 8.25 3.33
N LEU A 79 -4.32 7.94 2.73
CA LEU A 79 -3.48 6.83 3.15
C LEU A 79 -2.70 7.07 4.45
N GLU A 80 -2.67 8.29 4.99
CA GLU A 80 -1.96 8.59 6.25
C GLU A 80 -2.49 7.76 7.42
N GLN A 81 -3.80 7.54 7.47
CA GLN A 81 -4.42 6.73 8.53
C GLN A 81 -4.09 5.23 8.43
N TYR A 82 -3.62 4.75 7.28
CA TYR A 82 -3.34 3.34 7.04
C TYR A 82 -1.86 2.96 7.14
N GLN A 83 -0.97 3.92 7.47
CA GLN A 83 0.47 3.67 7.53
C GLN A 83 0.85 2.47 8.40
N ALA A 84 0.23 2.33 9.58
CA ALA A 84 0.51 1.21 10.49
C ALA A 84 0.15 -0.14 9.88
N GLN A 85 -0.97 -0.22 9.14
CA GLN A 85 -1.43 -1.44 8.48
C GLN A 85 -0.54 -1.79 7.29
N ILE A 86 -0.15 -0.79 6.48
CA ILE A 86 0.78 -0.95 5.36
C ILE A 86 2.14 -1.45 5.89
N GLY A 87 2.66 -0.86 6.97
CA GLY A 87 3.91 -1.29 7.57
C GLY A 87 3.85 -2.70 8.16
N ALA A 88 2.72 -3.07 8.77
CA ALA A 88 2.51 -4.41 9.28
C ALA A 88 2.49 -5.46 8.15
N ALA A 89 1.89 -5.16 6.99
CA ALA A 89 1.87 -6.05 5.83
C ALA A 89 3.29 -6.38 5.30
N LEU A 90 4.21 -5.41 5.41
CA LEU A 90 5.57 -5.55 4.90
C LEU A 90 6.49 -6.34 5.82
N THR A 91 6.23 -6.33 7.13
CA THR A 91 7.14 -6.92 8.12
C THR A 91 7.47 -8.40 7.86
N PRO A 92 6.50 -9.27 7.49
CA PRO A 92 6.78 -10.69 7.23
C PRO A 92 7.63 -10.97 5.98
N ALA A 93 7.80 -10.01 5.07
CA ALA A 93 8.64 -10.19 3.89
C ALA A 93 10.15 -10.07 4.14
N PHE A 94 10.54 -9.61 5.34
CA PHE A 94 11.94 -9.42 5.73
C PHE A 94 12.40 -10.41 6.80
N THR A 95 11.93 -11.65 6.73
CA THR A 95 12.41 -12.75 7.57
C THR A 95 13.50 -13.55 6.85
N ALA A 96 14.29 -14.33 7.60
CA ALA A 96 15.36 -15.15 7.03
C ALA A 96 14.82 -16.25 6.08
N GLU A 97 13.54 -16.61 6.20
CA GLU A 97 12.85 -17.61 5.41
C GLU A 97 12.22 -17.04 4.12
N SER A 98 12.29 -15.71 3.92
CA SER A 98 11.73 -15.09 2.73
C SER A 98 12.65 -15.30 1.52
N SER A 99 12.07 -15.69 0.38
CA SER A 99 12.84 -15.89 -0.85
C SER A 99 13.35 -14.54 -1.41
N PRO A 100 14.41 -14.55 -2.24
CA PRO A 100 14.92 -13.33 -2.86
C PRO A 100 13.85 -12.55 -3.66
N GLU A 101 12.92 -13.25 -4.30
CA GLU A 101 11.83 -12.66 -5.08
C GLU A 101 10.86 -11.88 -4.17
N ILE A 102 10.48 -12.47 -3.03
CA ILE A 102 9.61 -11.83 -2.03
C ILE A 102 10.30 -10.61 -1.43
N LEU A 103 11.58 -10.75 -1.09
CA LEU A 103 12.37 -9.65 -0.54
C LEU A 103 12.47 -8.49 -1.53
N SER A 104 12.79 -8.77 -2.79
CA SER A 104 12.85 -7.78 -3.87
C SER A 104 11.52 -7.05 -4.08
N ALA A 105 10.40 -7.80 -4.09
CA ALA A 105 9.06 -7.22 -4.19
C ALA A 105 8.76 -6.31 -2.99
N ALA A 106 9.09 -6.73 -1.77
CA ALA A 106 8.85 -5.94 -0.56
C ALA A 106 9.71 -4.68 -0.52
N VAL A 107 10.99 -4.75 -0.92
CA VAL A 107 11.87 -3.57 -1.07
C VAL A 107 11.25 -2.56 -2.02
N ARG A 108 10.69 -3.01 -3.15
CA ARG A 108 9.99 -2.14 -4.11
C ARG A 108 8.77 -1.45 -3.47
N VAL A 109 7.95 -2.19 -2.73
CA VAL A 109 6.79 -1.61 -2.03
C VAL A 109 7.26 -0.58 -0.99
N CYS A 110 8.31 -0.88 -0.24
CA CYS A 110 8.87 0.07 0.73
C CYS A 110 9.39 1.35 0.06
N ALA A 111 10.06 1.25 -1.09
CA ALA A 111 10.54 2.41 -1.84
C ALA A 111 9.36 3.31 -2.27
N VAL A 112 8.29 2.72 -2.79
CA VAL A 112 7.05 3.44 -3.13
C VAL A 112 6.42 4.04 -1.88
N PHE A 113 6.35 3.30 -0.78
CA PHE A 113 5.72 3.76 0.45
C PHE A 113 6.46 4.96 1.05
N VAL A 114 7.80 4.91 1.12
CA VAL A 114 8.63 6.03 1.58
C VAL A 114 8.55 7.20 0.60
N GLY A 115 8.59 6.94 -0.70
CA GLY A 115 8.54 7.97 -1.75
C GLY A 115 7.16 8.60 -1.97
N SER A 116 6.10 8.03 -1.39
CA SER A 116 4.71 8.48 -1.59
C SER A 116 4.39 9.84 -0.98
N GLY A 117 5.22 10.34 -0.04
CA GLY A 117 4.93 11.54 0.74
C GLY A 117 3.87 11.36 1.84
N ILE A 118 3.25 10.17 1.93
CA ILE A 118 2.28 9.85 3.00
C ILE A 118 3.01 9.81 4.36
N VAL A 119 4.25 9.33 4.39
CA VAL A 119 5.04 9.21 5.62
C VAL A 119 5.72 10.54 5.93
N LYS A 120 5.12 11.30 6.86
CA LYS A 120 5.66 12.59 7.31
C LYS A 120 6.83 12.46 8.30
N GLU A 121 6.93 11.34 9.01
CA GLU A 121 7.93 11.12 10.05
C GLU A 121 8.72 9.82 9.83
N LEU A 122 9.83 9.93 9.09
CA LEU A 122 10.69 8.79 8.73
C LEU A 122 11.22 7.99 9.93
N TYR A 123 11.37 8.62 11.10
CA TYR A 123 11.82 7.91 12.31
C TYR A 123 10.77 6.89 12.82
N ARG A 124 9.48 7.09 12.51
CA ARG A 124 8.42 6.08 12.76
C ARG A 124 8.56 4.86 11.86
N MET A 125 9.27 4.99 10.73
CA MET A 125 9.62 3.87 9.85
C MET A 125 10.93 3.18 10.25
N GLY A 126 11.49 3.45 11.43
CA GLY A 126 12.80 2.93 11.85
C GLY A 126 12.98 1.43 11.63
N ARG A 127 11.93 0.61 11.81
CA ARG A 127 11.99 -0.82 11.51
C ARG A 127 12.07 -1.12 10.00
N ILE A 128 11.25 -0.47 9.17
CA ILE A 128 11.27 -0.67 7.70
C ILE A 128 12.59 -0.18 7.11
N LEU A 129 13.06 1.01 7.51
CA LEU A 129 14.35 1.55 7.08
C LEU A 129 15.50 0.64 7.51
N LYS A 130 15.49 0.14 8.75
CA LYS A 130 16.47 -0.85 9.20
C LYS A 130 16.42 -2.13 8.37
N LEU A 131 15.24 -2.64 8.07
CA LEU A 131 15.07 -3.84 7.23
C LEU A 131 15.56 -3.62 5.79
N LEU A 132 15.33 -2.43 5.21
CA LEU A 132 15.89 -2.06 3.90
C LEU A 132 17.42 -1.97 3.93
N THR A 133 17.98 -1.30 4.93
CA THR A 133 19.44 -1.20 5.09
C THR A 133 20.06 -2.58 5.28
N THR A 134 19.48 -3.43 6.13
CA THR A 134 19.95 -4.81 6.33
C THR A 134 19.79 -5.66 5.07
N ALA A 135 18.70 -5.53 4.32
CA ALA A 135 18.54 -6.22 3.04
C ALA A 135 19.62 -5.78 2.03
N LEU A 136 19.93 -4.48 1.97
CA LEU A 136 21.00 -3.93 1.13
C LEU A 136 22.40 -4.41 1.57
N GLU A 137 22.66 -4.48 2.88
CA GLU A 137 23.92 -5.01 3.43
C GLU A 137 24.12 -6.50 3.08
N ASN A 138 23.03 -7.29 3.08
CA ASN A 138 23.06 -8.71 2.75
C ASN A 138 23.18 -8.99 1.23
N CYS A 139 22.96 -7.99 0.38
CA CYS A 139 23.19 -8.10 -1.07
C CYS A 139 24.65 -7.88 -1.48
N ARG A 140 25.55 -7.63 -0.52
CA ARG A 140 26.98 -7.37 -0.73
C ARG A 140 27.81 -8.64 -0.62
#